data_AF-M2XGG6-F1
#
_entry.id   AF-M2XGG6-F1
#
_cell.length_a   1.000
_cell.length_b   1.000
_cell.length_c   1.000
_cell.angle_alpha   90.00
_cell.angle_beta   90.00
_cell.angle_gamma   90.00
#
_symmetry.space_group_name_H-M   'P 1'
#
loop_
_entity.id
_entity.type
_entity.pdbx_description
1 polymer ?
#
loop_
_entity_poly.entity_id
_entity_poly.type
_entity_poly.pdbx_seq_one_letter_code
_entity_poly.pdbx_strand_id
1 'polypeptide(L)'
;MNLGYPLGAASQALPSLHPGERLLWAAYGRTLNYDVRGLDPWGVPKKSVLGKIGSGAANFAGDMIGAALGGGDDSGASNPPSPQVIVLGEQGGIAHAAVRELSTSGSLSRLWALTSARLLVLEKFVPPPEPEKAGEKTFMSKAIGFGKGVVKTGKEIAAIMTTKTYGENAEGVPIARHEMVPRAEIPREAIAGFAVAEHGKKRRPCLRASFVDGSGMDFLFDCDDPRQFAWLHSVTVS
;
A
#
# COMPACT_ATOMS: atom_id res chain seq x y z
N MET A 1 18.42 -5.46 -0.16
CA MET A 1 17.92 -5.20 -1.53
C MET A 1 17.13 -6.42 -1.96
N ASN A 2 15.82 -6.29 -2.19
CA ASN A 2 14.99 -7.39 -2.67
C ASN A 2 15.16 -7.51 -4.19
N LEU A 3 15.81 -8.58 -4.66
CA LEU A 3 16.09 -8.80 -6.08
C LEU A 3 14.82 -9.04 -6.93
N GLY A 4 13.66 -9.24 -6.30
CA GLY A 4 12.38 -9.35 -7.01
C GLY A 4 11.89 -8.03 -7.62
N TYR A 5 12.39 -6.88 -7.15
CA TYR A 5 12.08 -5.55 -7.70
C TYR A 5 13.37 -4.74 -7.80
N PRO A 6 14.15 -4.95 -8.86
CA PRO A 6 15.47 -4.34 -8.98
C PRO A 6 15.41 -2.83 -9.27
N LEU A 7 14.24 -2.29 -9.62
CA LEU A 7 14.01 -0.85 -9.73
C LEU A 7 13.60 -0.26 -8.38
N GLY A 8 14.35 0.74 -7.93
CA GLY A 8 14.02 1.50 -6.73
C GLY A 8 12.70 2.27 -6.88
N ALA A 9 12.02 2.47 -5.75
CA ALA A 9 10.76 3.21 -5.64
C ALA A 9 10.80 4.59 -6.35
N ALA A 10 11.91 5.32 -6.21
CA ALA A 10 12.08 6.62 -6.87
C ALA A 10 12.04 6.52 -8.40
N SER A 11 12.74 5.55 -8.99
CA SER A 11 12.79 5.35 -10.45
C SER A 11 11.42 5.02 -11.04
N GLN A 12 10.53 4.42 -10.26
CA GLN A 12 9.15 4.11 -10.65
C GLN A 12 8.21 5.31 -10.47
N ALA A 13 8.46 6.19 -9.49
CA ALA A 13 7.65 7.38 -9.24
C ALA A 13 7.92 8.51 -10.24
N LEU A 14 9.18 8.69 -10.66
CA LEU A 14 9.61 9.84 -11.48
C LEU A 14 8.74 10.11 -12.72
N PRO A 15 8.28 9.11 -13.50
CA PRO A 15 7.43 9.37 -14.68
C PRO A 15 6.07 9.98 -14.35
N SER A 16 5.58 9.84 -13.11
CA SER A 16 4.28 10.34 -12.68
C SER A 16 4.35 11.79 -12.17
N LEU A 17 5.54 12.42 -12.14
CA LEU A 17 5.70 13.79 -11.72
C LEU A 17 5.32 14.77 -12.83
N HIS A 18 4.71 15.88 -12.44
CA HIS A 18 4.47 17.01 -13.33
C HIS A 18 5.78 17.77 -13.62
N PRO A 19 5.85 18.52 -14.74
CA PRO A 19 6.98 19.41 -15.01
C PRO A 19 7.23 20.38 -13.84
N GLY A 20 8.48 20.44 -13.36
CA GLY A 20 8.88 21.29 -12.24
C GLY A 20 8.59 20.72 -10.84
N GLU A 21 7.85 19.61 -10.75
CA GLU A 21 7.65 18.88 -9.50
C GLU A 21 8.93 18.13 -9.13
N ARG A 22 9.34 18.19 -7.86
CA ARG A 22 10.54 17.51 -7.36
C ARG A 22 10.15 16.32 -6.50
N LEU A 23 10.76 15.16 -6.73
CA LEU A 23 10.57 14.01 -5.86
C LEU A 23 11.37 14.20 -4.57
N LEU A 24 10.71 14.13 -3.42
CA LEU A 24 11.37 14.20 -2.11
C LEU A 24 11.74 12.79 -1.64
N TRP A 25 10.77 11.88 -1.66
CA TRP A 25 11.00 10.46 -1.41
C TRP A 25 9.95 9.59 -2.07
N ALA A 26 10.28 8.32 -2.26
CA ALA A 26 9.33 7.29 -2.67
C ALA A 26 9.64 5.98 -1.96
N ALA A 27 8.60 5.24 -1.57
CA ALA A 27 8.71 3.97 -0.89
C ALA A 27 7.53 3.04 -1.22
N TYR A 28 7.80 1.73 -1.25
CA TYR A 28 6.74 0.73 -1.40
C TYR A 28 5.97 0.58 -0.08
N GLY A 29 4.65 0.66 -0.17
CA GLY A 29 3.72 0.55 0.97
C GLY A 29 2.52 -0.29 0.57
N ARG A 30 2.68 -1.59 0.69
CA ARG A 30 1.80 -2.68 0.23
C ARG A 30 0.58 -2.88 1.13
N THR A 31 0.76 -2.78 2.44
CA THR A 31 -0.31 -3.05 3.40
C THR A 31 -0.79 -1.73 3.99
N LEU A 32 -2.11 -1.54 3.94
CA LEU A 32 -2.80 -0.34 4.42
C LEU A 32 -3.82 -0.76 5.46
N ASN A 33 -3.72 -0.20 6.66
CA ASN A 33 -4.71 -0.38 7.72
C ASN A 33 -5.35 0.96 8.11
N TYR A 34 -6.47 0.88 8.82
CA TYR A 34 -7.19 2.04 9.34
C TYR A 34 -7.20 2.05 10.87
N ASP A 35 -6.80 3.18 11.44
CA ASP A 35 -7.12 3.60 12.81
C ASP A 35 -8.04 4.82 12.73
N VAL A 36 -9.21 4.55 12.15
CA VAL A 36 -10.26 5.55 11.90
C VAL A 36 -11.45 5.25 12.80
N ARG A 37 -11.99 6.28 13.45
CA ARG A 37 -13.12 6.14 14.37
C ARG A 37 -14.30 5.45 13.68
N GLY A 38 -14.80 4.38 14.30
CA GLY A 38 -15.92 3.59 13.79
C GLY A 38 -15.58 2.60 12.69
N LEU A 39 -14.33 2.50 12.24
CA LEU A 39 -13.86 1.45 11.33
C LEU A 39 -13.03 0.40 12.08
N ASP A 40 -12.97 -0.81 11.52
CA ASP A 40 -11.97 -1.82 11.86
C ASP A 40 -10.65 -1.57 11.10
N PRO A 41 -9.58 -2.33 11.38
CA PRO A 41 -8.29 -2.17 10.69
C PRO A 41 -8.36 -2.32 9.17
N TRP A 42 -9.40 -2.95 8.62
CA TRP A 42 -9.62 -3.16 7.19
C TRP A 42 -10.49 -2.07 6.55
N GLY A 43 -10.91 -1.06 7.32
CA GLY A 43 -11.75 0.02 6.84
C GLY A 43 -13.24 -0.34 6.79
N VAL A 44 -13.63 -1.49 7.36
CA VAL A 44 -15.03 -1.90 7.42
C VAL A 44 -15.70 -1.25 8.63
N PRO A 45 -16.91 -0.67 8.49
CA PRO A 45 -17.64 -0.13 9.63
C PRO A 45 -17.82 -1.17 10.73
N LYS A 46 -17.42 -0.82 11.95
CA LYS A 46 -17.65 -1.66 13.14
C LYS A 46 -19.15 -1.77 13.33
N LYS A 47 -19.70 -2.98 13.21
CA LYS A 47 -21.10 -3.25 13.57
C LYS A 47 -21.28 -2.84 15.02
N SER A 48 -22.03 -1.76 15.25
CA SER A 48 -22.35 -1.30 16.59
C SER A 48 -23.04 -2.44 17.33
N VAL A 49 -22.49 -2.88 18.46
CA VAL A 49 -23.12 -3.88 19.35
C VAL A 49 -24.38 -3.31 20.03
N LEU A 50 -24.83 -2.13 19.62
CA LEU A 50 -26.02 -1.42 20.10
C LEU A 50 -27.36 -2.07 19.69
N GLY A 51 -27.35 -3.26 19.10
CA GLY A 51 -28.54 -4.09 18.82
C GLY A 51 -28.80 -5.19 19.86
N LYS A 52 -27.99 -5.31 20.93
CA LYS A 52 -28.15 -6.35 21.97
C LYS A 52 -28.52 -5.82 23.36
N ILE A 53 -29.05 -4.60 23.47
CA ILE A 53 -29.70 -4.12 24.71
C ILE A 53 -31.21 -4.17 24.49
N GLY A 54 -31.72 -5.39 24.46
CA GLY A 54 -33.13 -5.69 24.20
C GLY A 54 -33.61 -6.94 24.92
N SER A 55 -33.10 -7.21 26.14
CA SER A 55 -33.82 -7.92 27.21
C SER A 55 -32.87 -8.21 28.40
N GLY A 56 -33.07 -7.53 29.52
CA GLY A 56 -32.84 -8.13 30.84
C GLY A 56 -31.44 -8.02 31.46
N ALA A 57 -31.39 -7.18 32.50
CA ALA A 57 -30.63 -7.34 33.75
C ALA A 57 -29.09 -7.21 33.79
N ALA A 58 -28.68 -6.53 34.88
CA ALA A 58 -27.39 -6.55 35.55
C ALA A 58 -26.29 -5.58 35.06
N ASN A 59 -26.15 -4.48 35.80
CA ASN A 59 -24.91 -3.82 36.24
C ASN A 59 -23.69 -3.92 35.31
N PHE A 60 -23.43 -2.87 34.53
CA PHE A 60 -22.08 -2.59 34.02
C PHE A 60 -21.59 -1.25 34.59
N ALA A 61 -20.88 -1.37 35.72
CA ALA A 61 -19.89 -0.40 36.15
C ALA A 61 -18.70 -0.42 35.18
N GLY A 62 -18.00 0.71 35.10
CA GLY A 62 -17.12 1.08 34.00
C GLY A 62 -16.00 0.10 33.67
N ASP A 63 -15.92 -0.26 32.39
CA ASP A 63 -14.68 -0.39 31.63
C ASP A 63 -15.06 -0.62 30.16
N MET A 64 -15.17 0.46 29.40
CA MET A 64 -15.39 0.38 27.94
C MET A 64 -14.40 1.27 27.20
N ILE A 65 -13.12 1.12 27.54
CA ILE A 65 -12.00 1.65 26.74
C ILE A 65 -10.93 0.55 26.71
N GLY A 66 -10.82 -0.21 25.60
CA GLY A 66 -9.60 -1.00 25.36
C GLY A 66 -9.71 -2.32 24.60
N ALA A 67 -10.89 -2.89 24.37
CA ALA A 67 -11.01 -4.26 23.85
C ALA A 67 -11.25 -4.35 22.33
N ALA A 68 -10.42 -3.70 21.51
CA ALA A 68 -10.40 -3.96 20.06
C ALA A 68 -9.00 -4.18 19.46
N LEU A 69 -7.93 -4.16 20.27
CA LEU A 69 -6.58 -4.49 19.80
C LEU A 69 -5.85 -5.37 20.83
N GLY A 70 -6.26 -6.64 20.86
CA GLY A 70 -5.39 -7.79 21.12
C GLY A 70 -5.50 -8.45 22.50
N GLY A 71 -6.00 -9.70 22.49
CA GLY A 71 -5.54 -10.77 23.39
C GLY A 71 -6.63 -11.51 24.18
N GLY A 72 -7.20 -12.58 23.62
CA GLY A 72 -8.03 -13.57 24.32
C GLY A 72 -8.51 -14.67 23.35
N ASP A 73 -8.37 -15.92 23.75
CA ASP A 73 -8.31 -17.17 22.96
C ASP A 73 -9.39 -17.46 21.89
N ASP A 74 -8.94 -18.28 20.93
CA ASP A 74 -9.71 -19.26 20.15
C ASP A 74 -10.96 -18.79 19.40
N SER A 75 -10.77 -18.05 18.30
CA SER A 75 -11.69 -18.04 17.15
C SER A 75 -11.01 -17.52 15.87
N GLY A 76 -10.44 -18.40 15.06
CA GLY A 76 -10.46 -18.40 13.57
C GLY A 76 -10.24 -17.13 12.71
N ALA A 77 -9.80 -15.99 13.22
CA ALA A 77 -9.54 -14.79 12.41
C ALA A 77 -8.03 -14.54 12.31
N SER A 78 -7.47 -14.82 11.14
CA SER A 78 -6.06 -14.54 10.82
C SER A 78 -5.72 -13.09 11.17
N ASN A 79 -4.71 -12.88 12.01
CA ASN A 79 -4.21 -11.53 12.31
C ASN A 79 -3.89 -10.79 10.99
N PRO A 80 -4.28 -9.52 10.83
CA PRO A 80 -3.95 -8.75 9.64
C PRO A 80 -2.43 -8.72 9.43
N PRO A 81 -1.95 -8.66 8.17
CA PRO A 81 -0.54 -8.50 7.90
C PRO A 81 -0.05 -7.18 8.52
N SER A 82 1.23 -7.15 8.90
CA SER A 82 1.83 -5.95 9.50
C SER A 82 1.65 -4.76 8.54
N PRO A 83 0.99 -3.67 8.98
CA PRO A 83 0.75 -2.52 8.12
C PRO A 83 2.05 -1.77 7.85
N GLN A 84 2.19 -1.32 6.60
CA GLN A 84 3.24 -0.40 6.18
C GLN A 84 2.75 1.05 6.15
N VAL A 85 1.44 1.24 5.98
CA VAL A 85 0.76 2.53 6.09
C VAL A 85 -0.48 2.39 6.97
N ILE A 86 -0.70 3.34 7.87
CA ILE A 86 -1.87 3.38 8.73
C ILE A 86 -2.55 4.73 8.60
N VAL A 87 -3.84 4.72 8.28
CA VAL A 87 -4.68 5.91 8.14
C VAL A 87 -5.28 6.26 9.49
N LEU A 88 -5.08 7.50 9.95
CA LEU A 88 -5.53 7.99 11.25
C LEU A 88 -6.67 9.01 11.07
N GLY A 89 -7.62 9.03 12.02
CA GLY A 89 -8.57 10.13 12.19
C GLY A 89 -10.03 9.72 12.20
N GLU A 90 -10.90 10.52 11.56
CA GLU A 90 -12.34 10.27 11.47
C GLU A 90 -12.75 9.89 10.04
N GLN A 91 -13.91 9.22 9.93
CA GLN A 91 -14.46 8.86 8.62
C GLN A 91 -14.76 10.12 7.82
N GLY A 92 -14.23 10.16 6.60
CA GLY A 92 -14.39 11.29 5.69
C GLY A 92 -13.31 12.37 5.82
N GLY A 93 -12.41 12.27 6.80
CA GLY A 93 -11.21 13.11 6.83
C GLY A 93 -10.31 12.88 5.61
N ILE A 94 -9.46 13.85 5.29
CA ILE A 94 -8.58 13.90 4.11
C ILE A 94 -7.82 12.59 3.94
N ALA A 95 -7.21 12.08 5.01
CA ALA A 95 -6.45 10.83 4.96
C ALA A 95 -7.31 9.65 4.50
N HIS A 96 -8.48 9.47 5.11
CA HIS A 96 -9.40 8.38 4.81
C HIS A 96 -10.03 8.55 3.43
N ALA A 97 -10.53 9.75 3.10
CA ALA A 97 -11.17 10.03 1.83
C ALA A 97 -10.24 9.75 0.65
N ALA A 98 -8.95 10.08 0.77
CA ALA A 98 -7.97 9.86 -0.29
C ALA A 98 -7.75 8.37 -0.61
N VAL A 99 -7.86 7.47 0.37
CA VAL A 99 -7.41 6.07 0.22
C VAL A 99 -8.47 5.01 0.48
N ARG A 100 -9.71 5.40 0.84
CA ARG A 100 -10.82 4.46 1.13
C ARG A 100 -11.15 3.50 -0.01
N GLU A 101 -10.84 3.87 -1.25
CA GLU A 101 -11.08 3.06 -2.45
C GLU A 101 -9.92 2.11 -2.76
N LEU A 102 -8.81 2.22 -2.02
CA LEU A 102 -7.65 1.36 -2.16
C LEU A 102 -7.86 0.06 -1.39
N SER A 103 -7.43 -1.05 -1.99
CA SER A 103 -7.38 -2.34 -1.28
C SER A 103 -6.46 -2.24 -0.05
N THR A 104 -6.88 -2.80 1.08
CA THR A 104 -6.06 -2.86 2.31
C THR A 104 -4.94 -3.90 2.23
N SER A 105 -5.19 -4.97 1.48
CA SER A 105 -4.17 -5.92 1.01
C SER A 105 -3.73 -5.51 -0.40
N GLY A 106 -2.60 -4.82 -0.49
CA GLY A 106 -2.07 -4.36 -1.77
C GLY A 106 -1.28 -5.45 -2.50
N SER A 107 -1.26 -5.31 -3.83
CA SER A 107 -0.23 -5.95 -4.64
C SER A 107 1.15 -5.43 -4.21
N LEU A 108 2.21 -6.16 -4.55
CA LEU A 108 3.59 -5.72 -4.32
C LEU A 108 3.94 -4.38 -5.02
N SER A 109 3.01 -3.80 -5.77
CA SER A 109 3.21 -2.64 -6.64
C SER A 109 2.55 -1.36 -6.15
N ARG A 110 2.11 -1.25 -4.89
CA ARG A 110 1.68 0.05 -4.33
C ARG A 110 2.89 0.87 -3.89
N LEU A 111 3.01 2.05 -4.47
CA LEU A 111 4.10 2.98 -4.30
C LEU A 111 3.56 4.30 -3.74
N TRP A 112 4.20 4.80 -2.70
CA TRP A 112 3.91 6.08 -2.08
C TRP A 112 5.05 7.02 -2.42
N ALA A 113 4.73 8.21 -2.89
CA ALA A 113 5.72 9.21 -3.27
C ALA A 113 5.31 10.56 -2.71
N LEU A 114 6.22 11.20 -1.96
CA LEU A 114 6.07 12.59 -1.60
C LEU A 114 6.86 13.44 -2.58
N THR A 115 6.20 14.45 -3.10
CA THR A 115 6.79 15.45 -3.98
C THR A 115 6.74 16.83 -3.34
N SER A 116 7.34 17.80 -4.03
CA SER A 116 7.21 19.22 -3.67
C SER A 116 5.77 19.75 -3.75
N ALA A 117 4.86 19.05 -4.44
CA ALA A 117 3.50 19.52 -4.70
C ALA A 117 2.41 18.67 -4.04
N ARG A 118 2.65 17.39 -3.74
CA ARG A 118 1.63 16.45 -3.26
C ARG A 118 2.22 15.16 -2.67
N LEU A 119 1.40 14.47 -1.90
CA LEU A 119 1.58 13.05 -1.60
C LEU A 119 0.78 12.25 -2.64
N LEU A 120 1.47 11.35 -3.34
CA LEU A 120 0.95 10.56 -4.45
C LEU A 120 0.95 9.08 -4.09
N VAL A 121 -0.16 8.40 -4.41
CA VAL A 121 -0.27 6.94 -4.32
C VAL A 121 -0.40 6.38 -5.73
N LEU A 122 0.54 5.51 -6.08
CA LEU A 122 0.65 4.87 -7.39
C LEU A 122 0.42 3.37 -7.24
N GLU A 123 -0.31 2.78 -8.19
CA GLU A 123 -0.42 1.33 -8.33
C GLU A 123 -0.02 0.90 -9.74
N LYS A 124 0.49 -0.33 -9.88
CA LYS A 124 0.76 -0.92 -11.20
C LYS A 124 -0.53 -0.95 -12.01
N PHE A 125 -0.45 -0.45 -13.24
CA PHE A 125 -1.54 -0.55 -14.20
C PHE A 125 -1.80 -2.03 -14.50
N VAL A 126 -3.06 -2.44 -14.31
CA VAL A 126 -3.54 -3.75 -14.73
C VAL A 126 -4.57 -3.48 -15.83
N PRO A 127 -4.29 -3.88 -17.09
CA PRO A 127 -5.26 -3.70 -18.15
C PRO A 127 -6.54 -4.48 -17.81
N PRO A 128 -7.73 -3.93 -18.11
CA PRO A 128 -8.97 -4.66 -17.91
C PRO A 128 -8.91 -5.98 -18.68
N PRO A 129 -9.46 -7.08 -18.13
CA PRO A 129 -9.51 -8.34 -18.86
C PRO A 129 -10.23 -8.08 -20.19
N GLU A 130 -9.60 -8.43 -21.31
CA GLU A 130 -10.25 -8.34 -22.62
C GLU A 130 -11.59 -9.10 -22.53
N PRO A 131 -12.71 -8.53 -22.99
CA PRO A 131 -13.99 -9.20 -22.91
C PRO A 131 -13.86 -10.56 -23.59
N GLU A 132 -14.03 -11.63 -22.82
CA GLU A 132 -14.09 -12.99 -23.35
C GLU A 132 -15.15 -12.97 -24.44
N LYS A 133 -14.72 -13.10 -25.71
CA LYS A 133 -15.64 -13.26 -26.81
C LYS A 133 -16.47 -14.48 -26.48
N ALA A 134 -17.75 -14.24 -26.18
CA ALA A 134 -18.71 -15.29 -25.89
C ALA A 134 -18.80 -16.21 -27.11
N GLY A 135 -18.13 -17.36 -27.02
CA GLY A 135 -18.11 -18.36 -28.07
C GLY A 135 -16.71 -18.85 -28.39
N GLU A 136 -16.21 -19.77 -27.57
CA GLU A 136 -15.85 -21.12 -28.01
C GLU A 136 -15.19 -21.86 -26.85
N LYS A 137 -15.89 -22.88 -26.35
CA LYS A 137 -15.33 -23.90 -25.47
C LYS A 137 -14.25 -24.65 -26.25
N THR A 138 -13.00 -24.23 -26.13
CA THR A 138 -11.87 -24.98 -26.70
C THR A 138 -10.90 -25.35 -25.59
N PHE A 139 -10.84 -26.64 -25.31
CA PHE A 139 -9.97 -27.37 -24.40
C PHE A 139 -8.46 -27.27 -24.76
N MET A 140 -7.92 -26.08 -25.04
CA MET A 140 -6.50 -25.87 -25.35
C MET A 140 -6.01 -24.46 -24.95
N SER A 141 -5.87 -24.20 -23.65
CA SER A 141 -5.22 -22.97 -23.17
C SER A 141 -4.28 -23.27 -22.00
N LYS A 142 -3.29 -24.10 -22.27
CA LYS A 142 -2.14 -24.36 -21.37
C LYS A 142 -0.82 -23.82 -21.93
N ALA A 143 -0.87 -22.90 -22.88
CA ALA A 143 0.31 -22.27 -23.42
C ALA A 143 0.01 -20.82 -23.82
N ILE A 144 1.02 -19.98 -23.64
CA ILE A 144 1.18 -18.62 -24.19
C ILE A 144 0.72 -17.51 -23.26
N GLY A 145 1.69 -17.04 -22.47
CA GLY A 145 1.64 -15.77 -21.73
C GLY A 145 3.03 -15.13 -21.61
N PHE A 146 3.84 -15.20 -22.67
CA PHE A 146 5.09 -14.44 -22.80
C PHE A 146 5.18 -13.92 -24.24
N GLY A 147 5.31 -12.60 -24.38
CA GLY A 147 5.88 -11.96 -25.57
C GLY A 147 4.93 -11.65 -26.72
N LYS A 148 4.43 -10.41 -26.78
CA LYS A 148 4.23 -9.75 -28.07
C LYS A 148 5.49 -8.97 -28.40
N GLY A 149 6.32 -9.54 -29.27
CA GLY A 149 7.22 -8.73 -30.10
C GLY A 149 8.66 -9.17 -30.25
N VAL A 150 9.01 -10.46 -30.38
CA VAL A 150 10.21 -10.86 -31.15
C VAL A 150 10.01 -12.28 -31.71
N VAL A 151 9.99 -12.43 -33.05
CA VAL A 151 10.12 -13.73 -33.69
C VAL A 151 11.57 -14.18 -33.50
N LYS A 152 11.81 -15.05 -32.50
CA LYS A 152 13.14 -15.57 -32.18
C LYS A 152 13.32 -17.00 -32.69
N THR A 153 14.27 -17.15 -33.59
CA THR A 153 14.72 -18.38 -34.26
C THR A 153 15.12 -19.44 -33.22
N GLY A 154 14.85 -20.73 -33.51
CA GLY A 154 14.94 -21.85 -32.55
C GLY A 154 16.26 -22.06 -31.77
N LYS A 155 17.36 -21.38 -32.12
CA LYS A 155 18.59 -21.33 -31.30
C LYS A 155 18.42 -20.49 -30.02
N GLU A 156 17.56 -19.48 -30.02
CA GLU A 156 17.36 -18.61 -28.85
C GLU A 156 16.47 -19.27 -27.79
N ILE A 157 15.59 -20.20 -28.18
CA ILE A 157 14.75 -20.96 -27.24
C ILE A 157 15.59 -21.90 -26.37
N ALA A 158 16.66 -22.48 -26.92
CA ALA A 158 17.60 -23.31 -26.16
C ALA A 158 18.44 -22.49 -25.15
N ALA A 159 18.73 -21.22 -25.45
CA ALA A 159 19.44 -20.32 -24.54
C ALA A 159 18.55 -19.78 -23.40
N ILE A 160 17.23 -19.71 -23.62
CA ILE A 160 16.25 -19.30 -22.60
C ILE A 160 16.11 -20.36 -21.49
N MET A 161 16.37 -21.65 -21.78
CA MET A 161 16.34 -22.70 -20.76
C MET A 161 17.58 -22.73 -19.85
N THR A 162 18.66 -22.03 -20.21
CA THR A 162 19.90 -21.95 -19.42
C THR A 162 20.11 -20.58 -18.77
N THR A 163 19.26 -19.60 -19.04
CA THR A 163 19.40 -18.25 -18.49
C THR A 163 18.88 -18.20 -17.06
N LYS A 164 19.68 -17.65 -16.14
CA LYS A 164 19.23 -17.45 -14.76
C LYS A 164 18.12 -16.42 -14.74
N THR A 165 17.06 -16.71 -13.99
CA THR A 165 15.97 -15.78 -13.72
C THR A 165 16.09 -15.21 -12.32
N TYR A 166 15.66 -13.96 -12.16
CA TYR A 166 15.66 -13.20 -10.91
C TYR A 166 14.25 -12.62 -10.70
N GLY A 167 13.35 -13.45 -10.18
CA GLY A 167 11.92 -13.13 -10.12
C GLY A 167 11.31 -13.11 -11.54
N GLU A 168 10.66 -12.01 -11.90
CA GLU A 168 10.11 -11.80 -13.26
C GLU A 168 11.19 -11.42 -14.31
N ASN A 169 12.45 -11.24 -13.89
CA ASN A 169 13.53 -10.75 -14.76
C ASN A 169 14.41 -11.89 -15.26
N ALA A 170 14.96 -11.75 -16.47
CA ALA A 170 15.94 -12.68 -17.04
C ALA A 170 17.32 -12.03 -17.11
N GLU A 171 18.38 -12.82 -16.89
CA GLU A 171 19.77 -12.38 -17.04
C GLU A 171 20.02 -11.80 -18.45
N GLY A 172 20.71 -10.67 -18.51
CA GLY A 172 21.03 -9.97 -19.78
C GLY A 172 19.89 -9.14 -20.38
N VAL A 173 18.69 -9.16 -19.80
CA VAL A 173 17.56 -8.33 -20.25
C VAL A 173 17.45 -7.07 -19.39
N PRO A 174 17.40 -5.86 -19.99
CA PRO A 174 17.14 -4.63 -19.24
C PRO A 174 15.83 -4.72 -18.48
N ILE A 175 15.85 -4.33 -17.19
CA ILE A 175 14.63 -4.35 -16.38
C ILE A 175 13.70 -3.24 -16.88
N ALA A 176 12.51 -3.65 -17.34
CA ALA A 176 11.47 -2.72 -17.70
C ALA A 176 10.84 -2.08 -16.45
N ARG A 177 10.54 -0.79 -16.54
CA ARG A 177 9.66 -0.13 -15.57
C ARG A 177 8.25 -0.68 -15.68
N HIS A 178 7.53 -0.68 -14.55
CA HIS A 178 6.11 -0.97 -14.60
C HIS A 178 5.38 0.33 -14.96
N GLU A 179 4.32 0.21 -15.74
CA GLU A 179 3.39 1.32 -15.91
C GLU A 179 2.64 1.51 -14.58
N MET A 180 2.72 2.73 -14.04
CA MET A 180 2.14 3.10 -12.75
C MET A 180 1.06 4.15 -12.97
N VAL A 181 -0.10 3.97 -12.35
CA VAL A 181 -1.23 4.90 -12.43
C VAL A 181 -1.50 5.56 -11.07
N PRO A 182 -1.74 6.88 -11.04
CA PRO A 182 -2.23 7.57 -9.85
C PRO A 182 -3.56 6.99 -9.38
N ARG A 183 -3.66 6.69 -8.09
CA ARG A 183 -4.88 6.20 -7.44
C ARG A 183 -5.38 7.13 -6.35
N ALA A 184 -4.48 7.91 -5.76
CA ALA A 184 -4.82 8.96 -4.81
C ALA A 184 -3.77 10.07 -4.85
N GLU A 185 -4.23 11.29 -4.62
CA GLU A 185 -3.40 12.49 -4.54
C GLU A 185 -3.87 13.36 -3.38
N ILE A 186 -2.93 13.78 -2.54
CA ILE A 186 -3.19 14.74 -1.47
C ILE A 186 -2.29 15.95 -1.71
N PRO A 187 -2.83 17.13 -2.01
CA PRO A 187 -2.04 18.29 -2.38
C PRO A 187 -1.25 18.82 -1.16
N ARG A 188 -0.12 19.49 -1.41
CA ARG A 188 0.82 19.90 -0.34
C ARG A 188 0.16 20.82 0.68
N GLU A 189 -0.74 21.70 0.26
CA GLU A 189 -1.49 22.60 1.13
C GLU A 189 -2.45 21.89 2.10
N ALA A 190 -2.84 20.65 1.80
CA ALA A 190 -3.62 19.82 2.72
C ALA A 190 -2.75 19.16 3.81
N ILE A 191 -1.42 19.21 3.67
CA ILE A 191 -0.47 18.60 4.60
C ILE A 191 -0.01 19.64 5.61
N ALA A 192 -0.46 19.50 6.85
CA ALA A 192 -0.09 20.37 7.96
C ALA A 192 1.38 20.19 8.39
N GLY A 193 1.93 18.98 8.24
CA GLY A 193 3.34 18.74 8.53
C GLY A 193 3.72 17.27 8.61
N PHE A 194 5.00 17.05 8.92
CA PHE A 194 5.58 15.74 9.10
C PHE A 194 6.38 15.66 10.40
N ALA A 195 6.34 14.51 11.05
CA ALA A 195 7.09 14.24 12.28
C ALA A 195 7.59 12.80 12.32
N VAL A 196 8.73 12.58 12.97
CA VAL A 196 9.09 11.22 13.42
C VAL A 196 8.23 10.91 14.63
N ALA A 197 7.50 9.81 14.56
CA ALA A 197 6.57 9.38 15.60
C ALA A 197 6.72 7.88 15.86
N GLU A 198 5.95 7.39 16.81
CA GLU A 198 5.84 5.97 17.10
C GLU A 198 4.39 5.52 16.97
N HIS A 199 4.18 4.31 16.47
CA HIS A 199 2.87 3.72 16.28
C HIS A 199 2.67 2.45 17.10
N GLY A 200 1.49 2.33 17.71
CA GLY A 200 1.00 1.14 18.39
C GLY A 200 1.73 0.81 19.70
N LYS A 201 1.30 -0.27 20.35
CA LYS A 201 1.83 -0.72 21.66
C LYS A 201 3.33 -1.03 21.64
N LYS A 202 3.85 -1.50 20.49
CA LYS A 202 5.27 -1.80 20.29
C LYS A 202 6.12 -0.57 20.01
N ARG A 203 5.52 0.63 19.95
CA ARG A 203 6.19 1.90 19.70
C ARG A 203 7.07 1.86 18.44
N ARG A 204 6.55 1.27 17.36
CA ARG A 204 7.32 1.15 16.11
C ARG A 204 7.57 2.54 15.53
N PRO A 205 8.81 2.91 15.18
CA PRO A 205 9.08 4.22 14.60
C PRO A 205 8.38 4.35 13.25
N CYS A 206 7.93 5.55 12.93
CA CYS A 206 7.25 5.87 11.69
C CYS A 206 7.47 7.33 11.30
N LEU A 207 7.25 7.65 10.03
CA LEU A 207 7.04 9.02 9.59
C LEU A 207 5.54 9.30 9.63
N ARG A 208 5.10 10.23 10.46
CA ARG A 208 3.72 10.69 10.51
C ARG A 208 3.54 11.89 9.58
N ALA A 209 2.61 11.81 8.65
CA ALA A 209 2.05 12.95 7.96
C ALA A 209 0.74 13.37 8.65
N SER A 210 0.64 14.65 9.00
CA SER A 210 -0.58 15.24 9.56
C SER A 210 -1.22 16.15 8.54
N PHE A 211 -2.54 16.08 8.41
CA PHE A 211 -3.31 16.91 7.49
C PHE A 211 -4.03 18.04 8.25
N VAL A 212 -4.45 19.06 7.52
CA VAL A 212 -5.06 20.29 8.06
C VAL A 212 -6.37 20.06 8.82
N ASP A 213 -7.05 18.95 8.56
CA ASP A 213 -8.30 18.55 9.24
C ASP A 213 -8.07 17.68 10.50
N GLY A 214 -6.80 17.49 10.89
CA GLY A 214 -6.42 16.65 12.02
C GLY A 214 -6.33 15.15 11.71
N SER A 215 -6.69 14.71 10.50
CA SER A 215 -6.42 13.34 10.05
C SER A 215 -4.92 13.15 9.75
N GLY A 216 -4.49 11.90 9.55
CA GLY A 216 -3.07 11.63 9.28
C GLY A 216 -2.77 10.28 8.66
N MET A 217 -1.51 10.05 8.34
CA MET A 217 -0.98 8.77 7.89
C MET A 217 0.34 8.48 8.61
N ASP A 218 0.47 7.28 9.17
CA ASP A 218 1.74 6.75 9.66
C ASP A 218 2.37 5.86 8.61
N PHE A 219 3.60 6.17 8.22
CA PHE A 219 4.42 5.36 7.31
C PHE A 219 5.44 4.56 8.12
N LEU A 220 5.27 3.24 8.18
CA LEU A 220 6.10 2.30 8.95
C LEU A 220 7.09 1.51 8.09
N PHE A 221 7.18 1.80 6.78
CA PHE A 221 7.98 1.14 5.73
C PHE A 221 9.02 0.13 6.25
N ASP A 222 8.81 -1.19 6.08
CA ASP A 222 9.66 -2.35 6.49
C ASP A 222 11.05 -2.07 7.11
N CYS A 223 11.07 -1.27 8.17
CA CYS A 223 12.26 -0.78 8.84
C CYS A 223 11.84 -0.33 10.23
N ASP A 224 12.57 -0.80 11.23
CA ASP A 224 12.36 -0.41 12.62
C ASP A 224 13.53 0.45 13.15
N ASP A 225 14.41 0.96 12.27
CA ASP A 225 15.51 1.88 12.62
C ASP A 225 15.01 3.34 12.65
N PRO A 226 14.98 4.00 13.83
CA PRO A 226 14.57 5.40 13.95
C PRO A 226 15.41 6.36 13.10
N ARG A 227 16.68 6.03 12.81
CA ARG A 227 17.57 6.88 12.00
C ARG A 227 17.08 7.00 10.57
N GLN A 228 16.47 5.96 10.03
CA GLN A 228 15.88 6.00 8.69
C GLN A 228 14.71 6.99 8.63
N PHE A 229 13.88 7.02 9.67
CA PHE A 229 12.76 7.97 9.74
C PHE A 229 13.23 9.41 10.00
N ALA A 230 14.30 9.61 10.77
CA ALA A 230 14.93 10.92 10.93
C ALA A 230 15.49 11.44 9.58
N TRP A 231 16.16 10.57 8.82
CA TRP A 231 16.61 10.91 7.47
C TRP A 231 15.41 11.22 6.54
N LEU A 232 14.39 10.38 6.54
CA LEU A 232 13.19 10.57 5.71
C LEU A 232 12.45 11.87 6.06
N HIS A 233 12.39 12.22 7.34
CA HIS A 233 11.86 13.49 7.82
C HIS A 233 12.70 14.66 7.30
N SER A 234 14.03 14.58 7.37
CA SER A 234 14.92 15.66 6.90
C SER A 234 14.72 16.00 5.42
N VAL A 235 14.53 15.00 4.56
CA VAL A 235 14.28 15.21 3.12
C VAL A 235 12.84 15.66 2.81
N THR A 236 11.93 15.55 3.77
CA THR A 236 10.51 15.92 3.63
C THR A 236 10.23 17.39 3.96
N VAL A 237 11.04 17.95 4.87
CA VAL A 237 10.92 19.34 5.35
C VAL A 237 11.92 20.30 4.66
N SER A 238 12.78 19.75 3.78
CA SER A 238 13.70 20.53 2.92
C SER A 238 12.97 21.20 1.76
#